data_AF-A0A9Q0UV67-F1
#
_entry.id   AF-A0A9Q0UV67-F1
#
_cell.length_a   1.000
_cell.length_b   1.000
_cell.length_c   1.000
_cell.angle_alpha   90.00
_cell.angle_beta   90.00
_cell.angle_gamma   90.00
#
_symmetry.space_group_name_H-M   'P 1'
#
loop_
_entity.id
_entity.type
_entity.pdbx_description
1 polymer ?
#
loop_
_entity_poly.entity_id
_entity_poly.type
_entity_poly.pdbx_seq_one_letter_code
_entity_poly.pdbx_strand_id
1 'polypeptide(L)'
;MGREEAEIDRLPVDLLAYIFGFIISFTDLAQASSVCRKWKEGVKQSLAQRNSMSFAGWKMDDDSTTRLVRLAYNLKELDISRSRWGLPDN
;
A
#
# COMPACT_ATOMS: atom_id res chain seq x y z
N MET A 1 -6.70 -11.45 29.28
CA MET A 1 -5.43 -10.69 29.33
C MET A 1 -5.51 -9.65 28.22
N GLY A 2 -5.79 -8.39 28.57
CA GLY A 2 -5.89 -7.33 27.57
C GLY A 2 -4.50 -7.08 26.99
N ARG A 3 -4.35 -7.27 25.68
CA ARG A 3 -3.11 -6.89 24.98
C ARG A 3 -3.01 -5.38 25.09
N GLU A 4 -1.96 -4.87 25.72
CA GLU A 4 -1.69 -3.42 25.70
C GLU A 4 -1.62 -2.99 24.23
N GLU A 5 -2.45 -2.03 23.86
CA GLU A 5 -2.33 -1.38 22.55
C GLU A 5 -0.94 -0.77 22.44
N ALA A 6 -0.23 -1.11 21.37
CA ALA A 6 1.06 -0.50 21.11
C ALA A 6 0.88 1.01 21.00
N GLU A 7 1.87 1.81 21.42
CA GLU A 7 1.72 3.28 21.43
C GLU A 7 1.35 3.84 20.05
N ILE A 8 1.85 3.20 18.99
CA ILE A 8 1.51 3.50 17.60
C ILE A 8 0.02 3.31 17.27
N ASP A 9 -0.67 2.37 17.91
CA ASP A 9 -2.10 2.12 17.69
C ASP A 9 -2.98 3.25 18.24
N ARG A 10 -2.43 4.10 19.12
CA ARG A 10 -3.12 5.29 19.64
C ARG A 10 -3.08 6.47 18.67
N LEU A 11 -2.18 6.48 17.70
CA LEU A 11 -2.06 7.57 16.73
C LEU A 11 -3.33 7.73 15.89
N PRO A 12 -3.80 8.96 15.63
CA PRO A 12 -4.78 9.25 14.59
C PRO A 12 -4.41 8.65 13.23
N VAL A 13 -5.41 8.35 12.40
CA VAL A 13 -5.22 7.68 11.10
C VAL A 13 -4.42 8.53 10.12
N ASP A 14 -4.60 9.85 10.16
CA ASP A 14 -3.84 10.82 9.36
C ASP A 14 -2.35 10.84 9.72
N LEU A 15 -2.00 10.73 11.01
CA LEU A 15 -0.60 10.59 11.42
C LEU A 15 0.01 9.25 10.99
N LEU A 16 -0.77 8.16 11.09
CA LEU A 16 -0.35 6.86 10.55
C LEU A 16 -0.13 6.95 9.03
N ALA A 17 -1.02 7.59 8.30
CA ALA A 17 -0.91 7.78 6.86
C ALA A 17 0.34 8.59 6.49
N TYR A 18 0.61 9.68 7.22
CA TYR A 18 1.83 10.47 7.05
C TYR A 18 3.08 9.62 7.27
N ILE A 19 3.14 8.83 8.34
CA ILE A 19 4.26 7.91 8.63
C ILE A 19 4.42 6.88 7.51
N PHE A 20 3.32 6.24 7.08
CA PHE A 20 3.36 5.26 5.99
C PHE A 20 3.76 5.87 4.65
N GLY A 21 3.59 7.18 4.46
CA GLY A 21 4.10 7.91 3.29
C GLY A 21 5.63 7.81 3.12
N PHE A 22 6.37 7.60 4.22
CA PHE A 22 7.83 7.43 4.19
C PHE A 22 8.28 5.99 3.89
N ILE A 23 7.39 5.01 4.01
CA ILE A 23 7.69 3.65 3.56
C ILE A 23 7.70 3.72 2.04
N ILE A 24 8.82 3.42 1.38
CA ILE A 24 8.92 3.44 -0.10
C ILE A 24 8.47 2.09 -0.67
N SER A 25 8.89 1.00 -0.03
CA SER A 25 8.60 -0.36 -0.44
C SER A 25 7.09 -0.67 -0.44
N PHE A 26 6.59 -1.15 -1.58
CA PHE A 26 5.19 -1.56 -1.70
C PHE A 26 4.86 -2.78 -0.82
N THR A 27 5.80 -3.73 -0.66
CA THR A 27 5.59 -4.91 0.20
C THR A 27 5.42 -4.53 1.65
N ASP A 28 6.18 -3.55 2.11
CA ASP A 28 6.19 -3.14 3.50
C ASP A 28 4.87 -2.41 3.82
N LEU A 29 4.34 -1.63 2.87
CA LEU A 29 2.97 -1.09 2.95
C LEU A 29 1.91 -2.18 2.94
N ALA A 30 2.06 -3.20 2.10
CA ALA A 30 1.12 -4.33 2.07
C ALA A 30 1.12 -5.07 3.42
N GLN A 31 2.29 -5.32 4.02
CA GLN A 31 2.43 -5.91 5.35
C GLN A 31 1.81 -5.01 6.43
N ALA A 32 2.11 -3.71 6.43
CA ALA A 32 1.49 -2.74 7.34
C ALA A 32 -0.05 -2.76 7.25
N SER A 33 -0.61 -2.89 6.04
CA SER A 33 -2.07 -2.96 5.83
C SER A 33 -2.72 -4.23 6.41
N SER A 34 -1.92 -5.26 6.72
CA SER A 34 -2.39 -6.52 7.27
C SER A 34 -2.41 -6.57 8.81
N VAL A 35 -1.80 -5.57 9.48
CA VAL A 35 -1.68 -5.52 10.95
C VAL A 35 -3.05 -5.41 11.62
N CYS A 36 -3.82 -4.38 11.25
CA CYS A 36 -5.17 -4.18 11.75
C CYS A 36 -5.99 -3.27 10.80
N ARG A 37 -7.30 -3.14 11.07
CA ARG A 37 -8.20 -2.31 10.24
C ARG A 37 -7.78 -0.84 10.20
N LYS A 38 -7.23 -0.32 11.30
CA LYS A 38 -6.77 1.07 11.42
C LYS A 38 -5.55 1.33 10.53
N TRP A 39 -4.56 0.44 10.58
CA TRP A 39 -3.38 0.53 9.73
C TRP A 39 -3.73 0.36 8.25
N LYS A 40 -4.65 -0.54 7.92
CA LYS A 40 -5.18 -0.67 6.56
C LYS A 40 -5.74 0.65 6.02
N GLU A 41 -6.45 1.41 6.85
CA GLU A 41 -6.98 2.71 6.46
C GLU A 41 -5.89 3.77 6.30
N GLY A 42 -4.91 3.80 7.22
CA GLY A 42 -3.74 4.66 7.11
C GLY A 42 -2.95 4.40 5.82
N VAL A 43 -2.75 3.14 5.43
CA VAL A 43 -2.06 2.79 4.18
C VAL A 43 -2.84 3.28 2.96
N LYS A 44 -4.17 3.15 2.93
CA LYS A 44 -4.96 3.70 1.81
C LYS A 44 -4.80 5.21 1.70
N GLN A 45 -4.82 5.92 2.82
CA GLN A 45 -4.64 7.38 2.85
C GLN A 45 -3.21 7.79 2.48
N SER A 46 -2.20 6.98 2.79
CA SER A 46 -0.83 7.26 2.38
C SER A 46 -0.63 7.07 0.87
N LEU A 47 -1.29 6.08 0.26
CA LEU A 47 -1.26 5.87 -1.19
C LEU A 47 -1.79 7.08 -1.96
N ALA A 48 -2.83 7.74 -1.43
CA ALA A 48 -3.38 8.97 -2.00
C ALA A 48 -2.35 10.10 -2.13
N GLN A 49 -1.34 10.16 -1.27
CA GLN A 49 -0.30 11.19 -1.29
C GLN A 49 0.90 10.84 -2.19
N ARG A 50 0.93 9.63 -2.77
CA ARG A 50 2.07 9.19 -3.57
C ARG A 50 2.01 9.69 -5.01
N ASN A 51 3.14 10.26 -5.44
CA ASN A 51 3.36 10.65 -6.83
C ASN A 51 4.00 9.53 -7.67
N SER A 52 4.66 8.56 -7.04
CA SER A 52 5.29 7.42 -7.71
C SER A 52 5.09 6.09 -6.98
N MET A 53 4.97 5.01 -7.73
CA MET A 53 4.90 3.63 -7.23
C MET A 53 5.61 2.66 -8.17
N SER A 54 6.14 1.57 -7.63
CA SER A 54 6.71 0.48 -8.43
C SER A 54 6.14 -0.86 -8.01
N PHE A 55 5.66 -1.60 -9.00
CA PHE A 55 5.28 -3.02 -8.94
C PHE A 55 6.27 -3.89 -9.73
N ALA A 56 7.47 -3.37 -9.99
CA ALA A 56 8.41 -4.06 -10.85
C ALA A 56 8.82 -5.43 -10.28
N GLY A 57 8.78 -6.45 -11.12
CA GLY A 57 9.09 -7.82 -10.73
C GLY A 57 8.00 -8.54 -9.93
N TRP A 58 6.86 -7.90 -9.64
CA TRP A 58 5.75 -8.51 -8.93
C TRP A 58 4.73 -9.15 -9.88
N LYS A 59 4.17 -10.29 -9.46
CA LYS A 59 2.96 -10.85 -10.07
C LYS A 59 1.76 -10.15 -9.44
N MET A 60 1.13 -9.27 -10.20
CA MET A 60 -0.06 -8.53 -9.79
C MET A 60 -1.23 -8.93 -10.69
N ASP A 61 -2.42 -9.10 -10.12
CA ASP A 61 -3.66 -9.26 -10.89
C ASP A 61 -4.30 -7.89 -11.19
N ASP A 62 -5.15 -7.87 -12.22
CA ASP A 62 -5.79 -6.65 -12.70
C ASP A 62 -6.71 -6.00 -11.66
N ASP A 63 -7.43 -6.78 -10.84
CA ASP A 63 -8.34 -6.25 -9.82
C ASP A 63 -7.57 -5.57 -8.69
N SER A 64 -6.57 -6.25 -8.13
CA SER A 64 -5.69 -5.69 -7.10
C SER A 64 -5.00 -4.43 -7.57
N THR A 65 -4.46 -4.45 -8.80
CA THR A 65 -3.79 -3.27 -9.38
C THR A 65 -4.77 -2.12 -9.58
N THR A 66 -5.96 -2.39 -10.14
CA THR A 66 -7.00 -1.38 -10.34
C THR A 66 -7.38 -0.72 -9.02
N ARG A 67 -7.54 -1.49 -7.95
CA ARG A 67 -7.88 -0.97 -6.62
C ARG A 67 -6.78 -0.08 -6.05
N LEU A 68 -5.51 -0.45 -6.23
CA LEU A 68 -4.38 0.35 -5.74
C LEU A 68 -4.20 1.65 -6.52
N VAL A 69 -4.30 1.60 -7.85
CA VAL A 69 -4.21 2.79 -8.70
C VAL A 69 -5.34 3.76 -8.39
N ARG A 70 -6.57 3.27 -8.14
CA ARG A 70 -7.69 4.11 -7.71
C ARG A 70 -7.46 4.82 -6.38
N LEU A 71 -6.70 4.22 -5.46
CA LEU A 71 -6.37 4.84 -4.18
C LEU A 71 -5.29 5.92 -4.33
N ALA A 72 -4.36 5.73 -5.25
CA ALA A 72 -3.26 6.66 -5.52
C ALA A 72 -3.65 7.72 -6.57
N TYR A 73 -4.64 8.56 -6.26
CA TYR A 73 -5.16 9.54 -7.24
C TYR A 73 -4.16 10.64 -7.63
N ASN A 74 -3.10 10.88 -6.84
CA ASN A 74 -2.01 11.81 -7.18
C ASN A 74 -0.86 11.16 -7.95
N LEU A 75 -0.98 9.88 -8.32
CA LEU A 75 0.07 9.11 -8.98
C LEU A 75 0.41 9.70 -10.35
N LYS A 76 1.69 10.00 -10.56
CA LYS A 76 2.26 10.51 -11.82
C LYS A 76 3.08 9.44 -12.53
N GLU A 77 3.74 8.58 -11.76
CA GLU A 77 4.65 7.55 -12.26
C GLU A 77 4.31 6.19 -11.69
N LEU A 78 4.13 5.21 -12.57
CA LEU A 78 3.87 3.83 -12.20
C LEU A 78 4.84 2.91 -12.95
N ASP A 79 5.74 2.28 -12.22
CA ASP A 79 6.67 1.29 -12.77
C ASP A 79 6.08 -0.11 -12.67
N ILE A 80 5.76 -0.71 -13.82
CA ILE A 80 5.27 -2.08 -13.98
C ILE A 80 6.26 -2.97 -14.74
N SER A 81 7.53 -2.57 -14.79
CA SER A 81 8.55 -3.30 -15.54
C SER A 81 8.79 -4.68 -14.94
N ARG A 82 9.02 -5.70 -15.77
CA ARG A 82 9.28 -7.08 -15.31
C ARG A 82 8.14 -7.71 -14.48
N SER A 83 6.99 -7.06 -14.38
CA SER A 83 5.80 -7.61 -13.74
C SER A 83 5.24 -8.72 -14.63
N ARG A 84 4.92 -9.88 -14.04
CA ARG A 84 4.28 -11.00 -14.74
C ARG A 84 2.78 -10.78 -14.76
N TRP A 85 2.32 -10.00 -15.73
CA TRP A 85 0.90 -9.88 -16.07
C TRP A 85 0.44 -11.21 -16.67
N GLY A 86 -0.78 -11.64 -16.35
CA GLY A 86 -1.29 -12.99 -16.62
C GLY A 86 -1.46 -13.34 -18.09
N LEU A 87 -0.38 -13.45 -18.85
CA LEU A 87 -0.37 -14.26 -20.06
C LEU A 87 -0.70 -15.70 -19.64
N PRO A 88 -1.68 -16.36 -20.29
CA PRO A 88 -1.86 -17.79 -20.12
C PRO A 88 -0.55 -18.47 -20.53
N ASP A 89 -0.05 -19.36 -19.67
CA ASP A 89 1.02 -20.27 -20.05
C ASP A 89 0.51 -21.08 -21.27
N ASN A 90 1.17 -20.92 -22.41
CA ASN A 90 0.90 -21.69 -23.64
C ASN A 90 1.74 -22.95 -23.69
#